data_AF-A0A0F9GTJ1-F1
#
_entry.id   AF-A0A0F9GTJ1-F1
#
_cell.length_a   1.000
_cell.length_b   1.000
_cell.length_c   1.000
_cell.angle_alpha   90.00
_cell.angle_beta   90.00
_cell.angle_gamma   90.00
#
_symmetry.space_group_name_H-M   'P 1'
#
loop_
_entity.id
_entity.type
_entity.pdbx_description
1 polymer ?
#
loop_
_entity_poly.entity_id
_entity_poly.type
_entity_poly.pdbx_seq_one_letter_code
_entity_poly.pdbx_strand_id
1 'polypeptide(L)' 'MKQIKGILSALQNLNDNWNPKYWIYVASGTFNLMKYDKNGKQAMLPDGGFDPDYLVESYPNIDADGGDW' A
#
# COMPACT_ATOMS: atom_id res chain seq x y z
N MET A 1 -18.45 -16.42 7.10
CA MET A 1 -19.01 -15.12 7.57
C MET A 1 -18.21 -14.45 8.68
N LYS A 2 -17.82 -15.12 9.79
CA LYS A 2 -17.02 -14.48 10.86
C LYS A 2 -15.65 -13.93 10.39
N GLN A 3 -14.96 -14.67 9.52
CA GLN A 3 -13.66 -14.23 8.96
C GLN A 3 -13.79 -12.96 8.10
N ILE A 4 -14.78 -12.88 7.21
CA ILE A 4 -15.04 -11.69 6.38
C ILE A 4 -15.30 -10.46 7.26
N LYS A 5 -16.12 -10.61 8.32
CA LYS A 5 -16.35 -9.52 9.27
C LYS A 5 -15.05 -9.06 9.93
N GLY A 6 -14.17 -9.98 10.31
CA GLY A 6 -12.85 -9.66 10.86
C GLY A 6 -11.96 -8.88 9.89
N ILE A 7 -11.91 -9.30 8.61
CA ILE A 7 -11.15 -8.60 7.56
C ILE A 7 -11.70 -7.18 7.37
N LEU A 8 -13.02 -7.02 7.24
CA LEU A 8 -13.66 -5.72 7.07
C LEU A 8 -13.38 -4.79 8.27
N SER A 9 -13.47 -5.31 9.50
CA SER A 9 -13.14 -4.55 10.69
C SER A 9 -11.66 -4.14 10.73
N ALA A 10 -10.74 -5.01 10.29
CA ALA A 10 -9.32 -4.68 10.22
C ALA A 10 -9.04 -3.58 9.18
N LEU A 11 -9.67 -3.66 7.99
CA LEU A 11 -9.54 -2.64 6.95
C LEU A 11 -10.16 -1.29 7.39
N GLN A 12 -11.32 -1.32 8.05
CA GLN A 12 -11.92 -0.10 8.60
C GLN A 12 -11.02 0.53 9.67
N ASN A 13 -10.48 -0.28 10.60
CA ASN A 13 -9.56 0.21 11.61
C ASN A 13 -8.28 0.80 11.00
N LEU A 14 -7.78 0.21 9.92
CA LEU A 14 -6.64 0.73 9.17
C LEU A 14 -6.96 2.09 8.53
N ASN A 15 -8.15 2.25 7.95
CA ASN A 15 -8.63 3.52 7.39
C ASN A 15 -8.75 4.61 8.47
N ASP A 16 -9.36 4.28 9.60
CA ASP A 16 -9.65 5.25 10.67
C ASP A 16 -8.39 5.70 11.41
N ASN A 17 -7.37 4.83 11.47
CA ASN A 17 -6.11 5.07 12.18
C ASN A 17 -4.90 5.10 11.25
N TRP A 18 -5.10 5.49 9.99
CA TRP A 18 -4.02 5.52 9.01
C TRP A 18 -2.87 6.42 9.47
N ASN A 19 -1.64 5.92 9.39
CA ASN A 19 -0.46 6.72 9.74
C ASN A 19 -0.04 7.56 8.53
N PRO A 20 -0.10 8.91 8.60
CA PRO A 20 0.14 9.79 7.45
C PRO A 20 1.61 9.82 7.00
N LYS A 21 2.52 9.12 7.67
CA LYS A 21 3.91 8.94 7.22
C LYS A 21 4.06 7.88 6.12
N TYR A 22 3.02 7.09 5.88
CA TYR A 22 3.03 6.00 4.92
C TYR A 22 1.90 6.12 3.91
N TRP A 23 2.08 5.46 2.79
CA TRP A 23 1.09 5.28 1.75
C TRP A 23 1.21 3.87 1.16
N ILE A 24 0.17 3.44 0.45
CA ILE A 24 0.12 2.11 -0.16
C ILE A 24 0.30 2.27 -1.67
N TYR A 25 1.21 1.48 -2.23
CA TYR A 25 1.34 1.30 -3.67
C TYR A 25 0.93 -0.12 -4.04
N VAL A 26 0.02 -0.26 -5.00
CA VAL A 26 -0.40 -1.56 -5.53
C VAL A 26 -0.17 -1.55 -7.03
N ALA A 27 0.66 -2.47 -7.52
CA ALA A 27 0.87 -2.69 -8.96
C ALA A 27 1.31 -4.14 -9.19
N SER A 28 1.01 -4.69 -10.37
CA SER A 28 1.46 -6.03 -10.80
C SER A 28 1.24 -7.13 -9.74
N GLY A 29 0.07 -7.15 -9.08
CA GLY A 29 -0.26 -8.20 -8.10
C GLY A 29 0.33 -7.99 -6.70
N THR A 30 1.11 -6.92 -6.47
CA THR A 30 1.85 -6.74 -5.21
C THR A 30 1.40 -5.51 -4.46
N PHE A 31 1.09 -5.70 -3.18
CA PHE A 31 0.80 -4.63 -2.23
C PHE A 31 2.08 -4.20 -1.51
N ASN A 32 2.42 -2.91 -1.57
CA ASN A 32 3.63 -2.35 -0.96
C ASN A 32 3.27 -1.23 0.01
N LEU A 33 3.83 -1.28 1.22
CA LEU A 33 3.79 -0.17 2.16
C LEU A 33 5.01 0.72 1.94
N MET A 34 4.76 2.00 1.68
CA MET A 34 5.76 2.97 1.24
C MET A 34 5.87 4.13 2.22
N LYS A 35 7.07 4.69 2.38
CA LYS A 35 7.25 6.03 2.96
C LYS A 35 7.03 7.10 1.89
N TYR A 36 6.63 8.29 2.32
CA TYR A 36 6.73 9.48 1.48
C TYR A 36 8.17 9.94 1.32
N ASP A 37 8.45 10.65 0.23
CA ASP A 37 9.74 11.29 -0.01
C ASP A 37 10.02 12.43 1.00
N LYS A 38 11.21 13.03 0.93
CA LYS A 38 11.60 14.15 1.81
C LYS A 38 10.72 15.40 1.67
N ASN A 39 9.90 15.49 0.62
CA ASN A 39 8.98 16.58 0.35
C ASN A 39 7.53 16.23 0.72
N GLY A 40 7.27 15.04 1.27
CA GLY A 40 5.92 14.56 1.58
C GLY A 40 5.13 14.07 0.35
N LYS A 41 5.80 13.77 -0.77
CA LYS A 41 5.18 13.24 -2.00
C LYS A 41 5.38 11.73 -2.11
N GLN A 42 4.52 11.08 -2.90
CA GLN A 42 4.71 9.66 -3.22
C GLN A 42 6.07 9.47 -3.89
N ALA A 43 6.90 8.60 -3.33
CA ALA A 43 8.23 8.31 -3.84
C ALA A 43 8.11 7.43 -5.08
N MET A 44 7.99 8.07 -6.25
CA MET A 44 7.80 7.44 -7.55
C MET A 44 9.05 7.63 -8.41
N LEU A 45 9.41 6.59 -9.15
CA LEU A 45 10.40 6.66 -10.21
C LEU A 45 9.84 7.37 -11.46
N PRO A 46 10.70 7.92 -12.33
CA PRO A 46 10.26 8.61 -13.55
C PRO A 46 9.47 7.73 -14.53
N ASP A 47 9.59 6.41 -14.43
CA ASP A 47 8.89 5.42 -15.26
C ASP A 47 7.50 5.04 -14.74
N GLY A 48 7.06 5.61 -13.60
CA GLY A 48 5.77 5.33 -12.99
C GLY A 48 5.79 4.18 -11.97
N GLY A 49 6.95 3.55 -11.73
CA GLY A 49 7.14 2.64 -10.60
C GLY A 49 7.31 3.38 -9.27
N PHE A 50 7.30 2.64 -8.17
CA PHE A 50 7.69 3.20 -6.87
C PHE A 50 9.23 3.20 -6.72
N ASP A 51 9.76 4.11 -5.90
CA ASP A 51 11.18 4.12 -5.54
C ASP A 51 11.47 3.10 -4.41
N PRO A 52 12.27 2.05 -4.66
CA PRO A 52 12.52 0.99 -3.69
C PRO A 52 13.27 1.45 -2.44
N ASP A 53 13.99 2.58 -2.47
CA ASP A 53 14.66 3.13 -1.29
C ASP A 53 13.65 3.59 -0.21
N TYR A 54 12.39 3.79 -0.59
CA TYR A 54 11.29 4.19 0.28
C TYR A 54 10.36 3.04 0.67
N LEU A 55 10.65 1.80 0.23
CA LEU A 55 9.88 0.62 0.57
C LEU A 55 10.02 0.29 2.07
N VAL A 56 8.90 0.03 2.74
CA VAL A 56 8.86 -0.45 4.12
C VAL A 56 8.68 -1.95 4.15
N GLU A 57 7.71 -2.46 3.41
CA GLU A 57 7.35 -3.88 3.36
C GLU A 57 6.56 -4.20 2.09
N SER A 58 6.74 -5.40 1.56
CA SER A 58 5.98 -5.95 0.44
C SER A 58 5.17 -7.15 0.89
N TYR A 59 3.93 -7.25 0.43
CA TYR A 59 3.01 -8.34 0.76
C TYR A 59 2.66 -9.13 -0.50
N PRO A 60 3.58 -9.98 -1.02
CA PRO A 60 3.41 -10.68 -2.29
C PRO A 60 2.35 -11.79 -2.24
N ASN A 61 1.90 -12.18 -1.05
CA ASN A 61 0.92 -13.25 -0.86
C ASN A 61 -0.52 -12.72 -0.66
N ILE A 62 -0.72 -11.41 -0.80
CA ILE A 62 -2.06 -10.80 -0.83
C ILE A 62 -2.37 -10.52 -2.29
N ASP A 63 -3.29 -11.31 -2.86
CA ASP A 63 -3.79 -11.06 -4.21
C ASP A 63 -4.42 -9.66 -4.28
N ALA A 64 -3.86 -8.79 -5.10
CA ALA A 64 -4.34 -7.43 -5.30
C ALA A 64 -4.20 -7.04 -6.77
N ASP A 65 -5.27 -6.55 -7.38
CA ASP A 65 -5.18 -5.95 -8.71
C ASP A 65 -4.59 -4.55 -8.58
N GLY A 66 -3.50 -4.29 -9.32
CA GLY A 66 -2.86 -3.00 -9.43
C GLY A 66 -3.68 -1.95 -10.18
N GLY A 67 -4.78 -2.39 -10.79
CA GLY A 67 -5.63 -1.51 -11.58
C GLY A 67 -5.02 -1.16 -12.93
N ASP A 68 -4.18 -2.05 -13.50
CA ASP A 68 -3.79 -1.99 -14.91
C ASP A 68 -5.03 -2.33 -15.77
N TRP A 69 -5.91 -1.35 -15.98
CA TRP A 69 -7.09 -1.43 -16.87
C TRP A 69 -6.70 -1.10 -18.32
#